data_AF-A0A2K2VD15-F1
#
_entry.id   AF-A0A2K2VD15-F1
#
_cell.length_a   1.000
_cell.length_b   1.000
_cell.length_c   1.000
_cell.angle_alpha   90.00
_cell.angle_beta   90.00
_cell.angle_gamma   90.00
#
_symmetry.space_group_name_H-M   'P 1'
#
loop_
_entity.id
_entity.type
_entity.pdbx_description
1 polymer ?
#
loop_
_entity_poly.entity_id
_entity_poly.type
_entity_poly.pdbx_seq_one_letter_code
_entity_poly.pdbx_strand_id
1 'polypeptide(L)'
;KYFPFQVDRIVYMFTSAIRFLESIDKSFLEIVLDAIDKIPIRGTPHEEVLRRYLYATLDTDSGFTKETIIEVLNNLPSKYVPAKYYVQKPRLFQPFSKKLFFSYVFVGELIFLVLNRLTASYGIKNVAKLLDKYRKPYGEIPSYLTSMLLDILLRYREGHGKLVSVESFIGAGKTTYTFFSIANALKILLRDYSDREIEKMTEKLFVGDIESFIQLVDEALAKDVKIPVLVIDDVSVWLHPYWMWTTGEEKKIFRKLRDQFIAARRAFGSLILVANNPKDIASFVRRLIEERVVGETSKTHTLATTTLFYHETKSENTPIDVFIYPLLKLPDSYFQKDQKRKEEILRKRQEEIKEIAKEEKEEEQEQQNINI
;
A
#
# COMPACT_ATOMS: atom_id res chain seq x y z
N LYS A 1 -38.47 -8.39 9.66
CA LYS A 1 -38.27 -9.87 9.63
C LYS A 1 -37.38 -10.33 8.46
N TYR A 2 -36.62 -9.45 7.77
CA TYR A 2 -35.79 -9.81 6.62
C TYR A 2 -34.46 -9.05 6.60
N PHE A 3 -33.44 -9.58 7.28
CA PHE A 3 -32.03 -9.16 7.11
C PHE A 3 -31.05 -10.34 7.25
N PRO A 4 -31.14 -11.41 6.42
CA PRO A 4 -30.11 -12.43 6.31
C PRO A 4 -29.05 -12.00 5.28
N PHE A 5 -28.39 -10.86 5.52
CA PHE A 5 -27.14 -10.54 4.81
C PHE A 5 -25.97 -11.02 5.66
N GLN A 6 -24.94 -11.57 5.01
CA GLN A 6 -23.62 -11.71 5.62
C GLN A 6 -23.15 -10.30 5.99
N VAL A 7 -23.05 -10.03 7.30
CA VAL A 7 -22.69 -8.70 7.84
C VAL A 7 -21.35 -8.24 7.26
N ASP A 8 -20.45 -9.20 7.05
CA ASP A 8 -19.13 -9.06 6.44
C ASP A 8 -19.21 -8.34 5.08
N ARG A 9 -20.14 -8.70 4.19
CA ARG A 9 -20.28 -8.03 2.88
C ARG A 9 -20.69 -6.56 3.02
N ILE A 10 -21.58 -6.23 3.96
CA ILE A 10 -22.04 -4.84 4.14
C ILE A 10 -20.92 -3.98 4.75
N VAL A 11 -20.22 -4.49 5.76
CA VAL A 11 -19.04 -3.83 6.36
C VAL A 11 -17.89 -3.71 5.35
N TYR A 12 -17.72 -4.72 4.51
CA TYR A 12 -16.74 -4.72 3.42
C TYR A 12 -17.06 -3.66 2.37
N MET A 13 -18.29 -3.57 1.87
CA MET A 13 -18.67 -2.54 0.88
C MET A 13 -18.61 -1.13 1.48
N PHE A 14 -18.95 -0.94 2.76
CA PHE A 14 -18.77 0.33 3.48
C PHE A 14 -17.29 0.78 3.50
N THR A 15 -16.39 -0.10 3.97
CA THR A 15 -14.97 0.23 4.10
C THR A 15 -14.27 0.36 2.74
N SER A 16 -14.65 -0.47 1.77
CA SER A 16 -14.21 -0.40 0.37
C SER A 16 -14.61 0.91 -0.30
N ALA A 17 -15.85 1.37 -0.11
CA ALA A 17 -16.33 2.63 -0.67
C ALA A 17 -15.55 3.83 -0.14
N ILE A 18 -15.34 3.93 1.18
CA ILE A 18 -14.54 5.01 1.79
C ILE A 18 -13.14 5.04 1.18
N ARG A 19 -12.45 3.89 1.13
CA ARG A 19 -11.09 3.79 0.59
C ARG A 19 -11.01 4.14 -0.90
N PHE A 20 -12.01 3.75 -1.70
CA PHE A 20 -12.08 4.16 -3.10
C PHE A 20 -12.21 5.70 -3.23
N LEU A 21 -13.18 6.29 -2.53
CA LEU A 21 -13.48 7.73 -2.54
C LEU A 21 -12.33 8.60 -2.01
N GLU A 22 -11.48 8.06 -1.14
CA GLU A 22 -10.26 8.74 -0.67
C GLU A 22 -9.09 8.66 -1.66
N SER A 23 -9.02 7.61 -2.49
CA SER A 23 -7.90 7.34 -3.43
C SER A 23 -8.11 7.84 -4.86
N ILE A 24 -9.32 8.26 -5.19
CA ILE A 24 -9.76 8.66 -6.55
C ILE A 24 -10.27 10.10 -6.49
N ASP A 25 -10.03 10.89 -7.54
CA ASP A 25 -10.56 12.24 -7.63
C ASP A 25 -12.08 12.22 -7.82
N LYS A 26 -12.76 13.20 -7.22
CA LYS A 26 -14.23 13.32 -7.31
C LYS A 26 -14.72 13.46 -8.76
N SER A 27 -13.91 13.93 -9.71
CA SER A 27 -14.28 13.93 -11.13
C SER A 27 -14.61 12.52 -11.68
N PHE A 28 -14.08 11.46 -11.08
CA PHE A 28 -14.45 10.09 -11.45
C PHE A 28 -15.91 9.76 -11.11
N LEU A 29 -16.45 10.31 -10.01
CA LEU A 29 -17.87 10.15 -9.68
C LEU A 29 -18.77 10.85 -10.69
N GLU A 30 -18.30 11.93 -11.32
CA GLU A 30 -19.02 12.53 -12.45
C GLU A 30 -19.13 11.55 -13.62
N ILE A 31 -18.06 10.80 -13.93
CA ILE A 31 -18.07 9.77 -14.96
C ILE A 31 -19.03 8.63 -14.59
N VAL A 32 -19.04 8.20 -13.32
CA VAL A 32 -20.00 7.20 -12.81
C VAL A 32 -21.44 7.69 -12.97
N LEU A 33 -21.72 8.96 -12.66
CA LEU A 33 -23.06 9.57 -12.73
C LEU A 33 -23.51 9.90 -14.16
N ASP A 34 -22.60 10.20 -15.09
CA ASP A 34 -22.91 10.51 -16.49
C ASP A 34 -22.79 9.28 -17.41
N ALA A 35 -22.38 8.13 -16.84
CA ALA A 35 -22.53 6.78 -17.39
C ALA A 35 -23.77 6.03 -16.87
N ILE A 36 -24.37 6.46 -15.75
CA ILE A 36 -25.39 5.69 -15.02
C ILE A 36 -26.63 5.40 -15.88
N ASP A 37 -27.08 6.40 -16.65
CA ASP A 37 -28.24 6.31 -17.54
C ASP A 37 -28.00 5.39 -18.76
N LYS A 38 -26.73 5.05 -19.02
CA LYS A 38 -26.28 4.17 -20.11
C LYS A 38 -25.99 2.74 -19.63
N ILE A 39 -26.05 2.49 -18.33
CA ILE A 39 -25.83 1.16 -17.74
C ILE A 39 -27.20 0.55 -17.42
N PRO A 40 -27.59 -0.57 -18.06
CA PRO A 40 -28.80 -1.28 -17.69
C PRO A 40 -28.62 -1.93 -16.31
N ILE A 41 -29.12 -1.23 -15.29
CA ILE A 41 -29.24 -1.72 -13.90
C ILE A 41 -30.52 -2.54 -13.74
N ARG A 42 -31.61 -2.14 -14.41
CA ARG A 42 -32.90 -2.83 -14.35
C ARG A 42 -32.79 -4.29 -14.76
N GLY A 43 -33.42 -5.19 -14.01
CA GLY A 43 -33.40 -6.63 -14.25
C GLY A 43 -32.07 -7.32 -13.93
N THR A 44 -31.11 -6.63 -13.31
CA THR A 44 -29.85 -7.26 -12.84
C THR A 44 -29.95 -7.67 -11.36
N PRO A 45 -29.18 -8.67 -10.89
CA PRO A 45 -29.07 -8.99 -9.46
C PRO A 45 -28.61 -7.80 -8.58
N HIS A 46 -27.95 -6.80 -9.18
CA HIS A 46 -27.55 -5.59 -8.48
C HIS A 46 -28.70 -4.59 -8.28
N GLU A 47 -29.80 -4.67 -9.06
CA GLU A 47 -30.94 -3.75 -8.88
C GLU A 47 -31.55 -3.90 -7.49
N GLU A 48 -31.82 -5.14 -7.05
CA GLU A 48 -32.45 -5.39 -5.76
C GLU A 48 -31.52 -5.01 -4.60
N VAL A 49 -30.23 -5.30 -4.73
CA VAL A 49 -29.19 -4.91 -3.76
C VAL A 49 -29.11 -3.39 -3.64
N LEU A 50 -29.04 -2.67 -4.76
CA LEU A 50 -29.00 -1.21 -4.78
C LEU A 50 -30.30 -0.59 -4.25
N ARG A 51 -31.49 -1.10 -4.62
CA ARG A 51 -32.78 -0.68 -4.06
C ARG A 51 -32.85 -0.84 -2.54
N ARG A 52 -32.37 -1.98 -2.00
CA ARG A 52 -32.32 -2.22 -0.55
C ARG A 52 -31.45 -1.19 0.17
N TYR A 53 -30.30 -0.79 -0.39
CA TYR A 53 -29.46 0.27 0.18
C TYR A 53 -30.00 1.70 -0.05
N LEU A 54 -30.69 1.94 -1.16
CA LEU A 54 -31.41 3.19 -1.45
C LEU A 54 -32.50 3.43 -0.41
N TYR A 55 -33.35 2.43 -0.18
CA TYR A 55 -34.36 2.41 0.88
C TYR A 55 -33.73 2.57 2.27
N ALA A 56 -32.64 1.85 2.58
CA ALA A 56 -31.97 1.98 3.86
C ALA A 56 -31.32 3.37 4.09
N THR A 57 -31.08 4.14 3.03
CA THR A 57 -30.51 5.49 3.07
C THR A 57 -31.57 6.58 3.11
N LEU A 58 -32.60 6.52 2.26
CA LEU A 58 -33.60 7.57 2.11
C LEU A 58 -34.88 7.30 2.92
N ASP A 59 -35.10 6.05 3.32
CA ASP A 59 -36.34 5.51 3.90
C ASP A 59 -37.56 5.58 2.95
N THR A 60 -37.28 5.60 1.63
CA THR A 60 -38.26 5.64 0.52
C THR A 60 -37.98 4.54 -0.51
N ASP A 61 -39.03 3.91 -1.06
CA ASP A 61 -38.93 3.00 -2.23
C ASP A 61 -38.96 3.77 -3.56
N SER A 62 -38.25 4.90 -3.56
CA SER A 62 -38.03 5.76 -4.72
C SER A 62 -37.21 5.00 -5.76
N GLY A 63 -37.67 5.01 -7.01
CA GLY A 63 -37.00 4.34 -8.12
C GLY A 63 -35.56 4.83 -8.33
N PHE A 64 -34.75 4.02 -9.01
CA PHE A 64 -33.34 4.34 -9.26
C PHE A 64 -33.20 5.43 -10.34
N THR A 65 -33.35 6.70 -9.96
CA THR A 65 -33.17 7.87 -10.84
C THR A 65 -31.95 8.71 -10.43
N LYS A 66 -31.46 9.55 -11.35
CA LYS A 66 -30.27 10.38 -11.15
C LYS A 66 -30.42 11.32 -9.95
N GLU A 67 -31.63 11.84 -9.73
CA GLU A 67 -32.00 12.68 -8.60
C GLU A 67 -31.89 11.91 -7.28
N THR A 68 -32.37 10.66 -7.24
CA THR A 68 -32.31 9.79 -6.05
C THR A 68 -30.87 9.41 -5.70
N ILE A 69 -30.03 9.15 -6.71
CA ILE A 69 -28.59 8.91 -6.55
C ILE A 69 -27.88 10.16 -6.03
N ILE A 70 -28.22 11.35 -6.56
CA ILE A 70 -27.70 12.63 -6.07
C ILE A 70 -28.12 12.87 -4.62
N GLU A 71 -29.34 12.51 -4.20
CA GLU A 71 -29.73 12.62 -2.79
C GLU A 71 -28.94 11.68 -1.88
N VAL A 72 -28.64 10.45 -2.31
CA VAL A 72 -27.73 9.55 -1.58
C VAL A 72 -26.34 10.18 -1.43
N LEU A 73 -25.76 10.70 -2.52
CA LEU A 73 -24.44 11.35 -2.49
C LEU A 73 -24.39 12.57 -1.57
N ASN A 74 -25.48 13.34 -1.46
CA ASN A 74 -25.55 14.50 -0.57
C ASN A 74 -25.62 14.14 0.94
N ASN A 75 -25.60 12.86 1.31
CA ASN A 75 -25.34 12.42 2.69
C ASN A 75 -23.84 12.14 2.95
N LEU A 76 -22.98 12.13 1.93
CA LEU A 76 -21.53 11.98 2.08
C LEU A 76 -20.85 13.34 2.39
N PRO A 77 -19.66 13.33 3.01
CA PRO A 77 -18.83 14.53 3.13
C PRO A 77 -18.56 15.20 1.78
N SER A 78 -18.68 16.53 1.73
CA SER A 78 -18.49 17.35 0.52
C SER A 78 -17.14 17.18 -0.16
N LYS A 79 -16.09 16.72 0.57
CA LYS A 79 -14.78 16.36 -0.02
C LYS A 79 -14.85 15.26 -1.08
N TYR A 80 -15.89 14.43 -1.06
CA TYR A 80 -16.11 13.35 -2.03
C TYR A 80 -17.11 13.71 -3.14
N VAL A 81 -18.01 14.65 -2.90
CA VAL A 81 -19.10 14.95 -3.85
C VAL A 81 -18.62 15.98 -4.89
N PRO A 82 -18.84 15.75 -6.20
CA PRO A 82 -18.51 16.74 -7.22
C PRO A 82 -19.35 18.02 -7.05
N ALA A 83 -18.74 19.18 -7.29
CA ALA A 83 -19.38 20.46 -6.98
C ALA A 83 -20.71 20.68 -7.73
N LYS A 84 -20.84 20.17 -8.96
CA LYS A 84 -22.10 20.23 -9.76
C LYS A 84 -23.25 19.38 -9.20
N TYR A 85 -23.00 18.49 -8.23
CA TYR A 85 -24.02 17.64 -7.61
C TYR A 85 -24.17 17.86 -6.10
N TYR A 86 -23.32 18.69 -5.48
CA TYR A 86 -23.41 19.00 -4.06
C TYR A 86 -24.42 20.12 -3.81
N VAL A 87 -25.63 19.74 -3.38
CA VAL A 87 -26.68 20.67 -2.98
C VAL A 87 -26.33 21.21 -1.60
N GLN A 88 -26.13 22.53 -1.48
CA GLN A 88 -25.79 23.20 -0.22
C GLN A 88 -26.94 23.13 0.81
N LYS A 89 -27.12 21.98 1.45
CA LYS A 89 -27.92 21.82 2.67
C LYS A 89 -26.97 22.00 3.86
N PRO A 90 -27.11 23.05 4.69
CA PRO A 90 -26.29 23.26 5.88
C PRO A 90 -26.70 22.30 7.01
N ARG A 91 -26.56 20.99 6.75
CA ARG A 91 -26.68 19.95 7.75
C ARG A 91 -25.38 19.89 8.53
N LEU A 92 -25.46 20.11 9.84
CA LEU A 92 -24.40 19.71 10.77
C LEU A 92 -24.07 18.24 10.49
N PHE A 93 -22.82 17.99 10.08
CA PHE A 93 -22.35 16.64 9.79
C PHE A 93 -22.36 15.82 11.09
N GLN A 94 -23.37 14.98 11.26
CA GLN A 94 -23.41 14.01 12.34
C GLN A 94 -22.49 12.84 11.99
N PRO A 95 -21.40 12.60 12.74
CA PRO A 95 -20.57 11.42 12.53
C PRO A 95 -21.40 10.15 12.70
N PHE A 96 -21.21 9.18 11.80
CA PHE A 96 -21.78 7.82 11.90
C PHE A 96 -23.32 7.72 11.96
N SER A 97 -24.06 8.56 11.22
CA SER A 97 -25.50 8.32 11.00
C SER A 97 -25.76 7.06 10.14
N LYS A 98 -26.91 6.39 10.35
CA LYS A 98 -27.40 5.27 9.51
C LYS A 98 -27.36 5.63 8.01
N LYS A 99 -27.82 6.84 7.68
CA LYS A 99 -27.89 7.32 6.28
C LYS A 99 -26.50 7.49 5.68
N LEU A 100 -25.54 8.04 6.41
CA LEU A 100 -24.13 8.14 5.99
C LEU A 100 -23.54 6.73 5.71
N PHE A 101 -23.78 5.76 6.60
CA PHE A 101 -23.28 4.39 6.45
C PHE A 101 -23.81 3.74 5.16
N PHE A 102 -25.13 3.70 4.96
CA PHE A 102 -25.71 3.09 3.75
C PHE A 102 -25.42 3.89 2.47
N SER A 103 -25.16 5.20 2.56
CA SER A 103 -24.71 5.99 1.40
C SER A 103 -23.35 5.54 0.89
N TYR A 104 -22.39 5.26 1.79
CA TYR A 104 -21.11 4.66 1.38
C TYR A 104 -21.30 3.27 0.76
N VAL A 105 -22.08 2.39 1.40
CA VAL A 105 -22.36 1.03 0.88
C VAL A 105 -22.97 1.09 -0.53
N PHE A 106 -23.98 1.94 -0.73
CA PHE A 106 -24.64 2.17 -2.02
C PHE A 106 -23.65 2.66 -3.08
N VAL A 107 -22.82 3.66 -2.76
CA VAL A 107 -21.84 4.22 -3.69
C VAL A 107 -20.74 3.20 -4.03
N GLY A 108 -20.33 2.36 -3.09
CA GLY A 108 -19.40 1.25 -3.33
C GLY A 108 -19.93 0.22 -4.32
N GLU A 109 -21.17 -0.26 -4.11
CA GLU A 109 -21.83 -1.22 -5.03
C GLU A 109 -22.11 -0.59 -6.41
N LEU A 110 -22.45 0.70 -6.45
CA LEU A 110 -22.62 1.43 -7.71
C LEU A 110 -21.30 1.53 -8.48
N ILE A 111 -20.20 1.93 -7.83
CA ILE A 111 -18.86 2.00 -8.45
C ILE A 111 -18.43 0.61 -8.93
N PHE A 112 -18.63 -0.44 -8.12
CA PHE A 112 -18.35 -1.82 -8.51
C PHE A 112 -19.13 -2.24 -9.77
N LEU A 113 -20.43 -1.94 -9.84
CA LEU A 113 -21.26 -2.21 -11.01
C LEU A 113 -20.77 -1.48 -12.27
N VAL A 114 -20.39 -0.19 -12.15
CA VAL A 114 -19.81 0.56 -13.28
C VAL A 114 -18.47 -0.03 -13.72
N LEU A 115 -17.57 -0.36 -12.79
CA LEU A 115 -16.26 -0.95 -13.11
C LEU A 115 -16.38 -2.33 -13.76
N ASN A 116 -17.31 -3.17 -13.31
CA ASN A 116 -17.58 -4.47 -13.94
C ASN A 116 -18.06 -4.29 -15.39
N ARG A 117 -19.01 -3.38 -15.63
CA ARG A 117 -19.54 -3.09 -16.98
C ARG A 117 -18.45 -2.52 -17.89
N LEU A 118 -17.67 -1.54 -17.42
CA LEU A 118 -16.53 -1.00 -18.18
C LEU A 118 -15.47 -2.08 -18.48
N THR A 119 -15.23 -3.00 -17.54
CA THR A 119 -14.25 -4.10 -17.72
C THR A 119 -14.72 -5.11 -18.76
N ALA A 120 -16.02 -5.44 -18.76
CA ALA A 120 -16.62 -6.30 -19.78
C ALA A 120 -16.65 -5.65 -21.18
N SER A 121 -16.89 -4.34 -21.27
CA SER A 121 -16.99 -3.64 -22.56
C SER A 121 -15.66 -3.19 -23.16
N TYR A 122 -14.66 -2.84 -22.33
CA TYR A 122 -13.39 -2.25 -22.80
C TYR A 122 -12.13 -3.04 -22.40
N GLY A 123 -12.28 -4.09 -21.59
CA GLY A 123 -11.17 -4.90 -21.08
C GLY A 123 -10.41 -4.26 -19.91
N ILE A 124 -9.99 -5.09 -18.96
CA ILE A 124 -9.36 -4.66 -17.71
C ILE A 124 -8.17 -3.70 -17.90
N LYS A 125 -7.33 -3.91 -18.93
CA LYS A 125 -6.17 -3.05 -19.22
C LYS A 125 -6.54 -1.59 -19.53
N ASN A 126 -7.73 -1.35 -20.10
CA ASN A 126 -8.20 0.00 -20.42
C ASN A 126 -8.92 0.65 -19.22
N VAL A 127 -9.64 -0.14 -18.41
CA VAL A 127 -10.22 0.35 -17.14
C VAL A 127 -9.14 0.70 -16.13
N ALA A 128 -8.05 -0.08 -16.06
CA ALA A 128 -6.89 0.24 -15.23
C ALA A 128 -6.25 1.59 -15.64
N LYS A 129 -6.04 1.84 -16.94
CA LYS A 129 -5.56 3.14 -17.46
C LYS A 129 -6.53 4.29 -17.14
N LEU A 130 -7.84 4.04 -17.22
CA LEU A 130 -8.86 5.03 -16.89
C LEU A 130 -8.83 5.40 -15.40
N LEU A 131 -8.74 4.41 -14.51
CA LEU A 131 -8.60 4.63 -13.08
C LEU A 131 -7.31 5.37 -12.73
N ASP A 132 -6.19 5.02 -13.37
CA ASP A 132 -4.89 5.67 -13.15
C ASP A 132 -4.91 7.17 -13.48
N LYS A 133 -5.66 7.57 -14.51
CA LYS A 133 -5.86 8.99 -14.88
C LYS A 133 -6.57 9.80 -13.79
N TYR A 134 -7.50 9.20 -13.05
CA TYR A 134 -8.31 9.87 -12.02
C TYR A 134 -7.88 9.53 -10.59
N ARG A 135 -6.65 9.06 -10.44
CA ARG A 135 -6.06 8.62 -9.18
C ARG A 135 -5.45 9.80 -8.45
N LYS A 136 -5.77 9.93 -7.16
CA LYS A 136 -5.14 10.96 -6.32
C LYS A 136 -3.69 10.62 -6.01
N PRO A 137 -2.81 11.63 -5.85
CA PRO A 137 -1.55 11.43 -5.16
C PRO A 137 -1.81 10.86 -3.76
N TYR A 138 -1.00 9.90 -3.30
CA TYR A 138 -1.16 9.32 -1.97
C TYR A 138 -0.74 10.28 -0.82
N GLY A 139 -0.41 11.52 -1.18
CA GLY A 139 -0.12 12.65 -0.30
C GLY A 139 -1.29 13.15 0.59
N GLU A 140 -2.49 12.58 0.44
CA GLU A 140 -3.73 13.06 1.09
C GLU A 140 -4.29 12.17 2.20
N ILE A 141 -3.74 10.96 2.42
CA ILE A 141 -4.32 9.96 3.33
C ILE A 141 -3.34 9.65 4.48
N PRO A 142 -3.64 10.04 5.74
CA PRO A 142 -2.83 9.64 6.89
C PRO A 142 -2.90 8.14 7.14
N SER A 143 -1.74 7.48 7.26
CA SER A 143 -1.65 6.05 7.59
C SER A 143 -1.30 5.82 9.07
N TYR A 144 -1.44 4.59 9.57
CA TYR A 144 -0.89 4.21 10.88
C TYR A 144 0.60 4.55 10.99
N LEU A 145 1.37 4.25 9.93
CA LEU A 145 2.79 4.57 9.86
C LEU A 145 3.04 6.09 9.85
N THR A 146 2.20 6.90 9.17
CA THR A 146 2.26 8.37 9.27
C THR A 146 2.06 8.85 10.71
N SER A 147 1.06 8.33 11.42
CA SER A 147 0.78 8.71 12.81
C SER A 147 1.91 8.32 13.76
N MET A 148 2.46 7.11 13.62
CA MET A 148 3.62 6.64 14.36
C MET A 148 4.87 7.50 14.07
N LEU A 149 5.10 7.85 12.79
CA LEU A 149 6.20 8.71 12.39
C LEU A 149 6.07 10.12 12.94
N LEU A 150 4.87 10.71 12.94
CA LEU A 150 4.63 12.01 13.56
C LEU A 150 4.93 11.99 15.06
N ASP A 151 4.53 10.94 15.79
CA ASP A 151 4.84 10.80 17.22
C ASP A 151 6.36 10.73 17.47
N ILE A 152 7.09 9.95 16.66
CA ILE A 152 8.56 9.84 16.73
C ILE A 152 9.25 11.16 16.35
N LEU A 153 8.76 11.85 15.31
CA LEU A 153 9.31 13.13 14.83
C LEU A 153 9.06 14.27 15.81
N LEU A 154 7.95 14.25 16.56
CA LEU A 154 7.62 15.25 17.58
C LEU A 154 8.34 14.99 18.91
N ARG A 155 8.44 13.73 19.37
CA ARG A 155 9.16 13.34 20.62
C ARG A 155 10.66 13.11 20.42
N TYR A 156 11.19 13.56 19.30
CA TYR A 156 12.41 13.02 18.71
C TYR A 156 13.68 13.08 19.59
N ARG A 157 13.74 14.04 20.52
CA ARG A 157 14.90 14.20 21.42
C ARG A 157 14.93 13.22 22.59
N GLU A 158 13.80 12.61 22.95
CA GLU A 158 13.58 11.96 24.25
C GLU A 158 13.67 10.42 24.22
N GLY A 159 13.67 9.81 23.03
CA GLY A 159 13.57 8.36 22.85
C GLY A 159 14.89 7.62 22.57
N HIS A 160 14.86 6.31 22.81
CA HIS A 160 15.71 5.34 22.11
C HIS A 160 15.12 5.05 20.72
N GLY A 161 15.97 4.73 19.76
CA GLY A 161 15.55 4.46 18.39
C GLY A 161 14.67 3.22 18.25
N LYS A 162 13.45 3.41 17.72
CA LYS A 162 12.53 2.32 17.43
C LYS A 162 12.95 1.56 16.17
N LEU A 163 13.09 0.24 16.25
CA LEU A 163 13.21 -0.61 15.06
C LEU A 163 11.82 -1.10 14.64
N VAL A 164 11.39 -0.74 13.44
CA VAL A 164 10.07 -1.01 12.87
C VAL A 164 10.24 -1.81 11.59
N SER A 165 9.35 -2.75 11.28
CA SER A 165 9.32 -3.38 9.96
C SER A 165 7.99 -3.22 9.24
N VAL A 166 8.06 -3.14 7.91
CA VAL A 166 6.93 -3.08 6.97
C VAL A 166 7.03 -4.33 6.09
N GLU A 167 6.24 -5.35 6.43
CA GLU A 167 6.47 -6.74 6.01
C GLU A 167 5.31 -7.20 5.13
N SER A 168 5.53 -7.34 3.81
CA SER A 168 4.49 -7.78 2.87
C SER A 168 5.06 -8.33 1.57
N PHE A 169 4.27 -9.14 0.86
CA PHE A 169 4.66 -9.84 -0.36
C PHE A 169 5.25 -8.92 -1.45
N ILE A 170 6.00 -9.51 -2.39
CA ILE A 170 6.50 -8.79 -3.58
C ILE A 170 5.31 -8.19 -4.34
N GLY A 171 5.45 -6.94 -4.77
CA GLY A 171 4.38 -6.19 -5.47
C GLY A 171 3.30 -5.58 -4.57
N ALA A 172 3.17 -5.98 -3.30
CA ALA A 172 2.11 -5.53 -2.37
C ALA A 172 2.31 -4.09 -1.82
N GLY A 173 2.96 -3.19 -2.57
CA GLY A 173 3.03 -1.76 -2.29
C GLY A 173 3.85 -1.31 -1.07
N LYS A 174 4.56 -2.19 -0.35
CA LYS A 174 5.26 -1.87 0.92
C LYS A 174 6.24 -0.69 0.85
N THR A 175 7.05 -0.61 -0.21
CA THR A 175 7.95 0.54 -0.48
C THR A 175 7.15 1.83 -0.61
N THR A 176 6.08 1.81 -1.40
CA THR A 176 5.20 2.97 -1.63
C THR A 176 4.44 3.40 -0.39
N TYR A 177 3.92 2.44 0.38
CA TYR A 177 3.28 2.70 1.67
C TYR A 177 4.24 3.41 2.61
N THR A 178 5.48 2.94 2.71
CA THR A 178 6.53 3.53 3.54
C THR A 178 6.90 4.92 3.06
N PHE A 179 7.13 5.10 1.76
CA PHE A 179 7.53 6.37 1.14
C PHE A 179 6.53 7.48 1.43
N PHE A 180 5.25 7.28 1.08
CA PHE A 180 4.24 8.31 1.31
C PHE A 180 3.88 8.47 2.78
N SER A 181 4.00 7.43 3.62
CA SER A 181 3.79 7.60 5.07
C SER A 181 4.80 8.59 5.67
N ILE A 182 6.04 8.58 5.18
CA ILE A 182 7.10 9.53 5.52
C ILE A 182 6.85 10.90 4.86
N ALA A 183 6.54 10.93 3.56
CA ALA A 183 6.24 12.19 2.86
C ALA A 183 5.06 12.95 3.52
N ASN A 184 4.02 12.23 3.95
CA ASN A 184 2.87 12.82 4.66
C ASN A 184 3.28 13.36 6.05
N ALA A 185 4.11 12.63 6.79
CA ALA A 185 4.63 13.10 8.08
C ALA A 185 5.51 14.35 7.91
N LEU A 186 6.39 14.36 6.90
CA LEU A 186 7.21 15.52 6.56
C LEU A 186 6.35 16.71 6.12
N LYS A 187 5.37 16.53 5.21
CA LYS A 187 4.47 17.59 4.72
C LYS A 187 3.64 18.24 5.84
N ILE A 188 3.25 17.48 6.85
CA ILE A 188 2.49 17.98 8.01
C ILE A 188 3.36 18.89 8.92
N LEU A 189 4.66 18.59 9.02
CA LEU A 189 5.64 19.31 9.85
C LEU A 189 6.32 20.48 9.11
N LEU A 190 6.57 20.31 7.81
CA LEU A 190 7.37 21.19 6.94
C LEU A 190 6.46 21.88 5.90
N ARG A 191 5.42 22.56 6.38
CA ARG A 191 4.28 23.01 5.57
C ARG A 191 4.62 23.99 4.43
N ASP A 192 5.74 24.69 4.57
CA ASP A 192 6.19 25.72 3.61
C ASP A 192 7.02 25.14 2.45
N TYR A 193 7.37 23.84 2.50
CA TYR A 193 8.10 23.14 1.44
C TYR A 193 7.16 22.62 0.36
N SER A 194 7.59 22.69 -0.91
CA SER A 194 6.81 22.11 -2.01
C SER A 194 6.81 20.57 -1.97
N ASP A 195 5.77 19.95 -2.53
CA ASP A 195 5.65 18.49 -2.60
C ASP A 195 6.90 17.84 -3.22
N ARG A 196 7.50 18.46 -4.24
CA ARG A 196 8.73 18.00 -4.90
C ARG A 196 9.97 18.06 -4.01
N GLU A 197 9.99 18.93 -3.01
CA GLU A 197 11.06 19.00 -2.01
C GLU A 197 10.84 17.95 -0.92
N ILE A 198 9.60 17.77 -0.46
CA ILE A 198 9.21 16.70 0.44
C ILE A 198 9.52 15.31 -0.17
N GLU A 199 9.24 15.11 -1.45
CA GLU A 199 9.64 13.91 -2.21
C GLU A 199 11.16 13.72 -2.17
N LYS A 200 11.95 14.72 -2.57
CA LYS A 200 13.43 14.65 -2.55
C LYS A 200 14.01 14.44 -1.15
N MET A 201 13.37 14.96 -0.11
CA MET A 201 13.76 14.71 1.28
C MET A 201 13.45 13.26 1.65
N THR A 202 12.28 12.75 1.27
CA THR A 202 11.87 11.35 1.46
C THR A 202 12.81 10.39 0.73
N GLU A 203 13.14 10.64 -0.55
CA GLU A 203 14.07 9.82 -1.36
C GLU A 203 15.45 9.65 -0.70
N LYS A 204 15.91 10.63 0.09
CA LYS A 204 17.20 10.61 0.81
C LYS A 204 17.17 9.77 2.09
N LEU A 205 15.98 9.45 2.62
CA LEU A 205 15.84 8.61 3.81
C LEU A 205 15.81 7.11 3.47
N PHE A 206 15.81 6.74 2.18
CA PHE A 206 15.84 5.36 1.71
C PHE A 206 17.26 4.89 1.36
N VAL A 207 17.69 3.83 2.04
CA VAL A 207 18.95 3.09 1.82
C VAL A 207 18.62 1.71 1.25
N GLY A 208 19.43 1.23 0.30
CA GLY A 208 19.19 -0.03 -0.40
C GLY A 208 20.42 -0.92 -0.56
N ASP A 209 21.42 -0.71 0.29
CA ASP A 209 22.68 -1.47 0.36
C ASP A 209 23.21 -1.50 1.81
N ILE A 210 24.05 -2.49 2.11
CA ILE A 210 24.66 -2.66 3.45
C ILE A 210 25.64 -1.52 3.73
N GLU A 211 26.41 -1.15 2.71
CA GLU A 211 27.56 -0.26 2.77
C GLU A 211 27.13 1.14 3.19
N SER A 212 26.14 1.72 2.49
CA SER A 212 25.55 3.02 2.84
C SER A 212 24.85 2.99 4.19
N PHE A 213 24.23 1.87 4.60
CA PHE A 213 23.64 1.76 5.94
C PHE A 213 24.72 1.84 7.03
N ILE A 214 25.79 1.05 6.91
CA ILE A 214 26.91 1.06 7.85
C ILE A 214 27.57 2.45 7.88
N GLN A 215 27.86 3.05 6.72
CA GLN A 215 28.42 4.39 6.64
C GLN A 215 27.53 5.44 7.31
N LEU A 216 26.21 5.41 7.09
CA LEU A 216 25.29 6.37 7.71
C LEU A 216 25.17 6.20 9.23
N VAL A 217 25.29 4.97 9.76
CA VAL A 217 25.35 4.75 11.22
C VAL A 217 26.67 5.26 11.78
N ASP A 218 27.81 4.89 11.17
CA ASP A 218 29.15 5.31 11.61
C ASP A 218 29.31 6.84 11.56
N GLU A 219 28.86 7.50 10.48
CA GLU A 219 28.88 8.97 10.37
C GLU A 219 27.94 9.68 11.35
N ALA A 220 26.72 9.17 11.55
CA ALA A 220 25.76 9.75 12.48
C ALA A 220 26.29 9.71 13.92
N LEU A 221 26.87 8.59 14.34
CA LEU A 221 27.48 8.42 15.66
C LEU A 221 28.75 9.27 15.81
N ALA A 222 29.62 9.32 14.80
CA ALA A 222 30.86 10.10 14.85
C ALA A 222 30.62 11.62 14.92
N LYS A 223 29.48 12.10 14.44
CA LYS A 223 29.09 13.52 14.43
C LYS A 223 28.12 13.91 15.56
N ASP A 224 27.71 12.95 16.40
CA ASP A 224 26.55 13.04 17.32
C ASP A 224 25.27 13.60 16.65
N VAL A 225 25.13 13.33 15.35
CA VAL A 225 23.95 13.73 14.57
C VAL A 225 22.95 12.60 14.65
N LYS A 226 21.89 12.79 15.45
CA LYS A 226 20.73 11.92 15.32
C LYS A 226 20.00 12.23 13.99
N ILE A 227 19.57 11.18 13.27
CA ILE A 227 18.71 11.25 12.06
C ILE A 227 17.28 10.77 12.41
N PRO A 228 16.19 11.48 12.05
CA PRO A 228 14.87 11.16 12.60
C PRO A 228 14.28 9.84 12.15
N VAL A 229 14.38 9.55 10.85
CA VAL A 229 13.88 8.33 10.21
C VAL A 229 14.92 7.87 9.20
N LEU A 230 15.20 6.57 9.17
CA LEU A 230 15.90 5.94 8.05
C LEU A 230 15.11 4.70 7.62
N VAL A 231 15.04 4.46 6.32
CA VAL A 231 14.39 3.30 5.71
C VAL A 231 15.46 2.43 5.05
N ILE A 232 15.35 1.13 5.25
CA ILE A 232 16.16 0.12 4.60
C ILE A 232 15.24 -0.73 3.71
N ASP A 233 15.45 -0.72 2.39
CA ASP A 233 14.59 -1.38 1.39
C ASP A 233 15.45 -1.99 0.26
N ASP A 234 15.45 -3.30 0.00
CA ASP A 234 14.67 -4.39 0.61
C ASP A 234 15.57 -5.23 1.54
N VAL A 235 15.26 -5.27 2.84
CA VAL A 235 16.09 -6.00 3.81
C VAL A 235 16.12 -7.51 3.59
N SER A 236 15.10 -8.09 2.94
CA SER A 236 15.08 -9.52 2.66
C SER A 236 16.16 -9.95 1.67
N VAL A 237 16.80 -9.00 0.97
CA VAL A 237 17.91 -9.28 0.05
C VAL A 237 19.22 -9.51 0.80
N TRP A 238 19.52 -8.73 1.86
CA TRP A 238 20.82 -8.75 2.56
C TRP A 238 20.76 -9.37 3.96
N LEU A 239 19.60 -9.31 4.62
CA LEU A 239 19.37 -9.90 5.94
C LEU A 239 18.59 -11.22 5.81
N HIS A 240 19.00 -12.11 4.91
CA HIS A 240 18.36 -13.42 4.74
C HIS A 240 18.32 -14.23 6.06
N PRO A 241 17.32 -15.11 6.27
CA PRO A 241 17.16 -15.81 7.53
C PRO A 241 18.22 -16.88 7.80
N TYR A 242 18.88 -17.37 6.74
CA TYR A 242 19.86 -18.46 6.78
C TYR A 242 21.27 -18.03 7.23
N TRP A 243 21.46 -16.78 7.65
CA TRP A 243 22.75 -16.22 8.11
C TRP A 243 23.50 -17.10 9.13
N MET A 244 22.81 -17.94 9.91
CA MET A 244 23.42 -18.88 10.86
C MET A 244 24.28 -19.96 10.18
N TRP A 245 23.97 -20.35 8.94
CA TRP A 245 24.67 -21.38 8.17
C TRP A 245 25.89 -20.83 7.41
N THR A 246 26.00 -19.51 7.26
CA THR A 246 27.13 -18.81 6.63
C THR A 246 28.45 -19.09 7.35
N THR A 247 29.58 -19.05 6.64
CA THR A 247 30.92 -19.29 7.18
C THR A 247 31.85 -18.11 6.87
N GLY A 248 33.15 -18.24 7.13
CA GLY A 248 34.18 -17.27 6.71
C GLY A 248 33.89 -15.80 7.03
N GLU A 249 34.10 -14.93 6.03
CA GLU A 249 33.89 -13.48 6.14
C GLU A 249 32.41 -13.10 6.22
N GLU A 250 31.51 -13.81 5.53
CA GLU A 250 30.08 -13.53 5.54
C GLU A 250 29.52 -13.60 6.98
N LYS A 251 29.95 -14.61 7.76
CA LYS A 251 29.60 -14.73 9.18
C LYS A 251 30.16 -13.58 10.04
N LYS A 252 31.24 -12.91 9.62
CA LYS A 252 31.75 -11.68 10.26
C LYS A 252 30.91 -10.46 9.86
N ILE A 253 30.51 -10.36 8.59
CA ILE A 253 29.61 -9.29 8.11
C ILE A 253 28.29 -9.33 8.89
N PHE A 254 27.69 -10.50 9.10
CA PHE A 254 26.47 -10.62 9.93
C PHE A 254 26.67 -10.24 11.40
N ARG A 255 27.86 -10.47 11.97
CA ARG A 255 28.20 -9.97 13.32
C ARG A 255 28.33 -8.44 13.33
N LYS A 256 29.04 -7.85 12.36
CA LYS A 256 29.13 -6.38 12.21
C LYS A 256 27.74 -5.75 12.03
N LEU A 257 26.89 -6.35 11.19
CA LEU A 257 25.51 -5.91 10.98
C LEU A 257 24.70 -5.93 12.27
N ARG A 258 24.76 -7.01 13.07
CA ARG A 258 24.10 -7.08 14.39
C ARG A 258 24.47 -5.89 15.27
N ASP A 259 25.77 -5.62 15.38
CA ASP A 259 26.28 -4.59 16.27
C ASP A 259 25.97 -3.18 15.74
N GLN A 260 25.95 -3.01 14.42
CA GLN A 260 25.46 -1.79 13.75
C GLN A 260 23.95 -1.56 13.96
N PHE A 261 23.11 -2.60 13.91
CA PHE A 261 21.67 -2.45 14.25
C PHE A 261 21.44 -2.06 15.72
N ILE A 262 22.31 -2.48 16.63
CA ILE A 262 22.27 -2.06 18.04
C ILE A 262 22.74 -0.60 18.18
N ALA A 263 23.83 -0.23 17.51
CA ALA A 263 24.39 1.12 17.51
C ALA A 263 23.43 2.15 16.87
N ALA A 264 22.74 1.76 15.79
CA ALA A 264 21.75 2.57 15.09
C ALA A 264 20.61 3.05 16.00
N ARG A 265 20.22 2.30 17.05
CA ARG A 265 19.19 2.73 18.02
C ARG A 265 19.60 3.93 18.90
N ARG A 266 20.84 4.43 18.78
CA ARG A 266 21.30 5.70 19.35
C ARG A 266 21.24 6.86 18.35
N ALA A 267 21.56 6.57 17.08
CA ALA A 267 21.61 7.55 15.99
C ALA A 267 20.26 7.81 15.32
N PHE A 268 19.35 6.83 15.26
CA PHE A 268 18.10 6.93 14.50
C PHE A 268 16.88 6.98 15.42
N GLY A 269 15.89 7.82 15.13
CA GLY A 269 14.62 7.89 15.88
C GLY A 269 13.69 6.73 15.54
N SER A 270 13.50 6.50 14.25
CA SER A 270 12.94 5.27 13.69
C SER A 270 13.90 4.69 12.66
N LEU A 271 14.14 3.39 12.73
CA LEU A 271 14.76 2.62 11.65
C LEU A 271 13.70 1.67 11.08
N ILE A 272 13.33 1.85 9.81
CA ILE A 272 12.24 1.11 9.15
C ILE A 272 12.84 0.07 8.21
N LEU A 273 12.43 -1.18 8.35
CA LEU A 273 12.88 -2.32 7.54
C LEU A 273 11.76 -2.75 6.59
N VAL A 274 11.92 -2.53 5.29
CA VAL A 274 10.96 -2.94 4.25
C VAL A 274 11.33 -4.34 3.78
N ALA A 275 10.44 -5.32 3.98
CA ALA A 275 10.75 -6.76 3.85
C ALA A 275 9.66 -7.57 3.13
N ASN A 276 10.04 -8.66 2.47
CA ASN A 276 9.11 -9.56 1.76
C ASN A 276 8.26 -10.44 2.68
N ASN A 277 8.80 -10.86 3.83
CA ASN A 277 8.08 -11.66 4.82
C ASN A 277 8.61 -11.41 6.25
N PRO A 278 7.76 -11.53 7.29
CA PRO A 278 8.21 -11.59 8.69
C PRO A 278 9.30 -12.63 8.99
N LYS A 279 9.43 -13.67 8.16
CA LYS A 279 10.44 -14.73 8.29
C LYS A 279 11.73 -14.44 7.53
N ASP A 280 11.73 -13.56 6.54
CA ASP A 280 12.85 -13.32 5.61
C ASP A 280 13.94 -12.41 6.17
N ILE A 281 13.76 -11.90 7.39
CA ILE A 281 14.73 -11.06 8.09
C ILE A 281 15.63 -11.94 8.99
N ALA A 282 16.91 -11.59 9.13
CA ALA A 282 17.87 -12.31 9.93
C ALA A 282 17.43 -12.39 11.40
N SER A 283 17.63 -13.55 12.04
CA SER A 283 17.05 -13.83 13.37
C SER A 283 17.57 -12.93 14.49
N PHE A 284 18.74 -12.29 14.34
CA PHE A 284 19.22 -11.28 15.28
C PHE A 284 18.47 -9.95 15.12
N VAL A 285 18.25 -9.46 13.89
CA VAL A 285 17.47 -8.24 13.64
C VAL A 285 16.01 -8.44 14.04
N ARG A 286 15.42 -9.61 13.77
CA ARG A 286 14.03 -9.93 14.15
C ARG A 286 13.73 -9.83 15.65
N ARG A 287 14.74 -9.94 16.52
CA ARG A 287 14.64 -9.76 17.98
C ARG A 287 14.78 -8.32 18.44
N LEU A 288 15.27 -7.43 17.57
CA LEU A 288 15.39 -6.00 17.83
C LEU A 288 14.16 -5.21 17.35
N ILE A 289 13.33 -5.79 16.47
CA ILE A 289 12.11 -5.16 15.94
C ILE A 289 11.08 -5.04 17.06
N GLU A 290 10.66 -3.80 17.34
CA GLU A 290 9.66 -3.45 18.35
C GLU A 290 8.25 -3.43 17.77
N GLU A 291 8.10 -2.96 16.52
CA GLU A 291 6.81 -2.75 15.85
C GLU A 291 6.80 -3.45 14.48
N ARG A 292 5.71 -4.14 14.13
CA ARG A 292 5.56 -4.88 12.87
C ARG A 292 4.30 -4.47 12.12
N VAL A 293 4.46 -3.71 11.05
CA VAL A 293 3.39 -3.39 10.08
C VAL A 293 3.34 -4.51 9.04
N VAL A 294 2.72 -5.65 9.41
CA VAL A 294 2.58 -6.80 8.51
C VAL A 294 1.36 -6.63 7.60
N GLY A 295 1.51 -7.00 6.33
CA GLY A 295 0.44 -7.04 5.32
C GLY A 295 -0.71 -8.01 5.60
N GLU A 296 -0.66 -8.74 6.72
CA GLU A 296 -1.78 -9.54 7.24
C GLU A 296 -2.46 -8.90 8.47
N THR A 297 -1.72 -8.19 9.34
CA THR A 297 -2.31 -7.39 10.43
C THR A 297 -3.09 -6.19 9.90
N SER A 298 -2.86 -5.80 8.65
CA SER A 298 -3.68 -4.82 7.94
C SER A 298 -5.13 -5.25 7.64
N LYS A 299 -5.52 -6.50 7.98
CA LYS A 299 -6.89 -7.03 7.82
C LYS A 299 -7.96 -6.23 8.59
N THR A 300 -7.60 -5.50 9.65
CA THR A 300 -8.50 -4.53 10.31
C THR A 300 -8.30 -3.09 9.80
N HIS A 301 -7.05 -2.64 9.69
CA HIS A 301 -6.74 -1.27 9.24
C HIS A 301 -5.62 -1.25 8.18
N THR A 302 -5.83 -0.51 7.09
CA THR A 302 -4.82 -0.22 6.04
C THR A 302 -4.50 -1.32 5.01
N LEU A 303 -5.35 -2.32 4.75
CA LEU A 303 -5.16 -3.16 3.55
C LEU A 303 -5.41 -2.36 2.24
N ALA A 304 -4.37 -2.17 1.38
CA ALA A 304 -4.38 -1.33 0.14
C ALA A 304 -3.47 -1.71 -1.10
N THR A 305 -4.00 -2.32 -2.21
CA THR A 305 -3.64 -2.20 -3.68
C THR A 305 -4.47 -3.19 -4.60
N THR A 306 -5.49 -2.72 -5.35
CA THR A 306 -6.65 -3.45 -5.95
C THR A 306 -6.30 -4.53 -6.97
N THR A 307 -6.76 -5.75 -6.70
CA THR A 307 -6.50 -6.94 -7.52
C THR A 307 -7.81 -7.64 -7.89
N LEU A 308 -8.03 -7.82 -9.19
CA LEU A 308 -9.07 -8.66 -9.78
C LEU A 308 -8.45 -10.02 -10.16
N PHE A 309 -8.83 -11.09 -9.46
CA PHE A 309 -8.47 -12.45 -9.87
C PHE A 309 -9.54 -13.02 -10.79
N TYR A 310 -9.14 -13.46 -11.99
CA TYR A 310 -9.97 -14.26 -12.88
C TYR A 310 -9.53 -15.72 -12.78
N HIS A 311 -10.47 -16.63 -12.51
CA HIS A 311 -10.24 -18.05 -12.76
C HIS A 311 -10.74 -18.37 -14.17
N GLU A 312 -9.82 -18.54 -15.12
CA GLU A 312 -10.18 -18.87 -16.49
C GLU A 312 -10.68 -20.33 -16.56
N THR A 313 -12.00 -20.49 -16.70
CA THR A 313 -12.66 -21.78 -16.97
C THR A 313 -13.65 -21.60 -18.11
N LYS A 314 -13.86 -22.65 -18.91
CA LYS A 314 -14.34 -22.55 -20.30
C LYS A 314 -15.83 -22.15 -20.50
N SER A 315 -16.56 -21.73 -19.47
CA SER A 315 -18.02 -21.53 -19.57
C SER A 315 -18.57 -20.24 -18.95
N GLU A 316 -18.10 -19.76 -17.79
CA GLU A 316 -18.73 -18.62 -17.10
C GLU A 316 -17.73 -17.60 -16.52
N ASN A 317 -17.84 -16.34 -16.95
CA ASN A 317 -17.02 -15.22 -16.46
C ASN A 317 -17.60 -14.61 -15.17
N THR A 318 -17.63 -15.41 -14.10
CA THR A 318 -18.18 -14.98 -12.79
C THR A 318 -17.06 -14.41 -11.91
N PRO A 319 -17.10 -13.12 -11.53
CA PRO A 319 -16.10 -12.53 -10.63
C PRO A 319 -16.33 -13.05 -9.20
N ILE A 320 -15.36 -13.82 -8.68
CA ILE A 320 -15.49 -14.50 -7.38
C ILE A 320 -15.26 -13.53 -6.21
N ASP A 321 -14.20 -12.73 -6.26
CA ASP A 321 -13.90 -11.71 -5.24
C ASP A 321 -13.27 -10.46 -5.86
N VAL A 322 -13.60 -9.29 -5.30
CA VAL A 322 -12.84 -8.06 -5.49
C VAL A 322 -12.23 -7.69 -4.15
N PHE A 323 -10.92 -7.45 -4.12
CA PHE A 323 -10.24 -6.80 -3.01
C PHE A 323 -10.06 -5.31 -3.35
N ILE A 324 -10.85 -4.38 -2.77
CA ILE A 324 -10.70 -2.92 -2.86
C ILE A 324 -9.84 -2.39 -1.73
N TYR A 325 -8.83 -1.65 -2.15
CA TYR A 325 -7.48 -1.94 -1.71
C TYR A 325 -6.71 -0.81 -2.46
N PRO A 326 -6.67 0.46 -2.02
CA PRO A 326 -6.32 1.56 -2.95
C PRO A 326 -4.87 1.51 -3.52
N LEU A 327 -4.71 1.80 -4.83
CA LEU A 327 -3.45 1.66 -5.60
C LEU A 327 -2.44 2.77 -5.28
N LEU A 328 -1.19 2.44 -4.91
CA LEU A 328 -0.13 3.43 -4.58
C LEU A 328 0.98 3.46 -5.65
N LYS A 329 1.39 4.64 -6.18
CA LYS A 329 2.47 4.77 -7.19
C LYS A 329 3.60 5.62 -6.62
N LEU A 330 4.82 5.10 -6.61
CA LEU A 330 6.03 5.87 -6.28
C LEU A 330 6.22 7.01 -7.31
N PRO A 331 6.82 8.15 -6.93
CA PRO A 331 7.26 9.16 -7.89
C PRO A 331 8.15 8.52 -8.97
N ASP A 332 7.98 8.91 -10.24
CA ASP A 332 8.64 8.23 -11.36
C ASP A 332 10.18 8.30 -11.28
N SER A 333 10.75 9.33 -10.62
CA SER A 333 12.18 9.42 -10.29
C SER A 333 12.63 8.26 -9.40
N TYR A 334 11.97 8.07 -8.27
CA TYR A 334 12.28 7.02 -7.32
C TYR A 334 11.96 5.64 -7.89
N PHE A 335 10.84 5.48 -8.61
CA PHE A 335 10.48 4.21 -9.25
C PHE A 335 11.54 3.75 -10.24
N GLN A 336 12.05 4.63 -11.12
CA GLN A 336 13.12 4.28 -12.06
C GLN A 336 14.45 3.94 -11.35
N LYS A 337 14.76 4.63 -10.24
CA LYS A 337 15.93 4.34 -9.41
C LYS A 337 15.81 2.98 -8.72
N ASP A 338 14.63 2.67 -8.19
CA ASP A 338 14.29 1.40 -7.54
C ASP A 338 14.36 0.20 -8.49
N GLN A 339 13.78 0.33 -9.69
CA GLN A 339 13.84 -0.72 -10.71
C GLN A 339 15.28 -1.00 -11.16
N LYS A 340 16.05 0.04 -11.53
CA LYS A 340 17.47 -0.13 -11.93
C LYS A 340 18.29 -0.81 -10.84
N ARG A 341 18.08 -0.44 -9.58
CA ARG A 341 18.74 -1.06 -8.43
C ARG A 341 18.41 -2.55 -8.30
N LYS A 342 17.15 -2.91 -8.49
CA LYS A 342 16.68 -4.30 -8.48
C LYS A 342 17.21 -5.10 -9.68
N GLU A 343 17.29 -4.49 -10.86
CA GLU A 343 17.94 -5.06 -12.05
C GLU A 343 19.44 -5.33 -11.82
N GLU A 344 20.18 -4.38 -11.23
CA GLU A 344 21.61 -4.54 -10.89
C GLU A 344 21.85 -5.67 -9.87
N ILE A 345 21.02 -5.75 -8.82
CA ILE A 345 21.08 -6.83 -7.81
C ILE A 345 20.78 -8.20 -8.44
N LEU A 346 19.77 -8.27 -9.33
CA LEU A 346 19.45 -9.50 -10.06
C LEU A 346 20.56 -9.90 -11.02
N ARG A 347 21.21 -8.94 -11.69
CA ARG A 347 22.32 -9.21 -12.62
C ARG A 347 23.52 -9.79 -11.88
N LYS A 348 23.94 -9.19 -10.76
CA LYS A 348 25.03 -9.73 -9.91
C LYS A 348 24.75 -11.16 -9.48
N ARG A 349 23.54 -11.46 -8.99
CA ARG A 349 23.16 -12.84 -8.62
C ARG A 349 23.15 -13.81 -9.80
N GLN A 350 22.85 -13.36 -11.01
CA GLN A 350 22.97 -14.17 -12.23
C GLN A 350 24.39 -14.30 -12.75
N GLU A 351 25.32 -13.45 -12.31
CA GLU A 351 26.77 -13.57 -12.55
C GLU A 351 27.34 -14.60 -11.55
N GLU A 352 27.10 -14.40 -10.24
CA GLU A 352 27.45 -15.32 -9.14
C GLU A 352 27.00 -16.78 -9.39
N ILE A 353 25.73 -17.00 -9.79
CA ILE A 353 25.19 -18.34 -10.08
C ILE A 353 25.88 -19.02 -11.27
N LYS A 354 26.38 -18.25 -12.25
CA LYS A 354 27.10 -18.82 -13.42
C LYS A 354 28.54 -19.18 -13.09
N GLU A 355 29.16 -18.46 -12.16
CA GLU A 355 30.50 -18.76 -11.66
C GLU A 355 30.47 -20.05 -10.85
N ILE A 356 29.54 -20.19 -9.90
CA ILE A 356 29.31 -21.44 -9.15
C ILE A 356 29.02 -22.62 -10.09
N ALA A 357 28.08 -22.47 -11.04
CA ALA A 357 27.72 -23.51 -12.01
C ALA A 357 28.77 -23.75 -13.13
N LYS A 358 29.93 -23.09 -13.03
CA LYS A 358 31.16 -23.36 -13.78
C LYS A 358 32.17 -24.08 -12.89
N GLU A 359 32.40 -23.60 -11.67
CA GLU A 359 33.26 -24.23 -10.66
C GLU A 359 32.82 -25.67 -10.37
N GLU A 360 31.51 -25.90 -10.13
CA GLU A 360 30.94 -27.25 -9.93
C GLU A 360 31.27 -28.22 -11.10
N LYS A 361 31.34 -27.72 -12.34
CA LYS A 361 31.65 -28.54 -13.52
C LYS A 361 33.13 -28.78 -13.72
N GLU A 362 33.97 -27.87 -13.25
CA GLU A 362 35.42 -28.04 -13.26
C GLU A 362 35.80 -29.04 -12.15
N GLU A 363 35.17 -28.99 -10.97
CA GLU A 363 35.29 -30.03 -9.93
C GLU A 363 34.75 -31.40 -10.40
N GLU A 364 33.59 -31.48 -11.06
CA GLU A 364 33.08 -32.74 -11.64
C GLU A 364 34.06 -33.35 -12.66
N GLN A 365 34.72 -32.53 -13.47
CA GLN A 365 35.70 -32.99 -14.47
C GLN A 365 37.02 -33.43 -13.82
N GLU A 366 37.52 -32.72 -12.81
CA GLU A 366 38.69 -33.17 -12.05
C GLU A 366 38.41 -34.50 -11.33
N GLN A 367 37.24 -34.65 -10.69
CA GLN A 367 36.84 -35.89 -10.04
C GLN A 367 36.69 -37.06 -11.03
N GLN A 368 36.21 -36.82 -12.26
CA GLN A 368 36.20 -37.86 -13.30
C GLN A 368 37.61 -38.23 -13.78
N ASN A 369 38.50 -37.26 -13.96
CA ASN A 369 39.89 -37.51 -14.38
C ASN A 369 40.75 -38.19 -13.29
N ILE A 370 40.37 -38.12 -12.01
CA ILE A 370 41.04 -38.80 -10.89
C ILE A 370 40.61 -40.29 -10.76
N ASN A 371 39.51 -40.69 -11.40
CA ASN A 371 38.97 -42.05 -11.36
C ASN A 371 39.27 -42.88 -12.64
N ILE A 372 40.32 -42.53 -13.38
CA ILE A 372 40.81 -43.20 -14.60
C ILE A 372 42.28 -43.59 -14.41
#